data_AF-A0A412TP43-F1
#
_entry.id   AF-A0A412TP43-F1
#
_cell.length_a   1.000
_cell.length_b   1.000
_cell.length_c   1.000
_cell.angle_alpha   90.00
_cell.angle_beta   90.00
_cell.angle_gamma   90.00
#
_symmetry.space_group_name_H-M   'P 1'
#
loop_
_entity.id
_entity.type
_entity.pdbx_description
1 polymer ?
#
loop_
_entity_poly.entity_id
_entity_poly.type
_entity_poly.pdbx_seq_one_letter_code
_entity_poly.pdbx_strand_id
1 'polypeptide(L)'
;MLVMKFKGAVLQNQETLAEVKNRIKEQNCCSIVVVSALKGVMPRLRQLYGLSLRRGTGFENEFNELKQVHEQLAYELLAGRKLDEYKVELQKELDDLYGILHHVGVLRESSHCMKDYILAKGDILASLLFSKLFDQAEWHDSRNFMLTDGNFGAPEVLWEESCRAARQEFRGLRGMAVVPGYCGKTEAGYTISMGRVGLSLTAAVLEAAFQQVKVA
;
A
#
# COMPACT_ATOMS: atom_id res chain seq x y z
N MET A 1 3.99 3.77 20.19
CA MET A 1 3.48 4.48 19.00
C MET A 1 2.03 4.08 18.80
N LEU A 2 1.17 4.99 18.38
CA LEU A 2 -0.22 4.66 18.09
C LEU A 2 -0.33 4.09 16.67
N VAL A 3 -0.91 2.90 16.51
CA VAL A 3 -1.18 2.32 15.20
C VAL A 3 -2.65 2.54 14.86
N MET A 4 -2.91 3.07 13.66
CA MET A 4 -4.26 3.28 13.14
C MET A 4 -4.36 2.61 11.77
N LYS A 5 -5.51 2.00 11.46
CA LYS A 5 -5.75 1.40 10.15
C LYS A 5 -6.99 1.97 9.50
N PHE A 6 -6.88 2.29 8.21
CA PHE A 6 -8.00 2.79 7.41
C PHE A 6 -8.11 1.99 6.13
N LYS A 7 -9.34 1.67 5.76
CA LYS A 7 -9.63 1.17 4.42
C LYS A 7 -9.47 2.33 3.44
N GLY A 8 -8.86 2.10 2.28
CA GLY A 8 -8.72 3.13 1.24
C GLY A 8 -10.05 3.70 0.74
N ALA A 9 -11.16 3.00 0.96
CA ALA A 9 -12.52 3.52 0.71
C ALA A 9 -12.82 4.84 1.45
N VAL A 10 -12.13 5.12 2.56
CA VAL A 10 -12.24 6.39 3.29
C VAL A 10 -11.87 7.58 2.42
N LEU A 11 -10.90 7.43 1.51
CA LEU A 11 -10.45 8.53 0.65
C LEU A 11 -11.54 9.00 -0.32
N GLN A 12 -12.52 8.15 -0.64
CA GLN A 12 -13.61 8.44 -1.57
C GLN A 12 -14.88 8.95 -0.88
N ASN A 13 -14.87 9.13 0.45
CA ASN A 13 -15.98 9.71 1.21
C ASN A 13 -15.47 10.94 1.98
N GLN A 14 -15.92 12.13 1.58
CA GLN A 14 -15.45 13.39 2.14
C GLN A 14 -15.76 13.52 3.64
N GLU A 15 -16.92 13.08 4.09
CA GLU A 15 -17.35 13.14 5.50
C GLU A 15 -16.46 12.23 6.34
N THR A 16 -16.31 10.96 5.95
CA THR A 16 -15.43 10.00 6.65
C THR A 16 -13.97 10.45 6.61
N LEU A 17 -13.51 11.05 5.50
CA LEU A 17 -12.15 11.57 5.41
C LEU A 17 -11.92 12.74 6.37
N ALA A 18 -12.91 13.62 6.53
CA ALA A 18 -12.84 14.73 7.48
C ALA A 18 -12.76 14.22 8.93
N GLU A 19 -13.58 13.24 9.28
CA GLU A 19 -13.53 12.57 10.59
C GLU A 19 -12.16 11.94 10.87
N VAL A 20 -11.59 11.23 9.87
CA VAL A 20 -10.26 10.63 10.00
C VAL A 20 -9.18 11.68 10.16
N LYS A 21 -9.23 12.77 9.38
CA LYS A 21 -8.29 13.90 9.53
C LYS A 21 -8.35 14.51 10.92
N ASN A 22 -9.55 14.71 11.47
CA ASN A 22 -9.72 15.25 12.83
C ASN A 22 -9.18 14.28 13.88
N ARG A 23 -9.53 12.99 13.79
CA ARG A 23 -9.05 11.95 14.70
C ARG A 23 -7.53 11.86 14.74
N ILE A 24 -6.86 11.99 13.59
CA ILE A 24 -5.40 11.99 13.49
C ILE A 24 -4.81 13.26 14.11
N LYS A 25 -5.37 14.44 13.82
CA LYS A 25 -4.91 15.73 14.38
C LYS A 25 -5.01 15.80 15.90
N GLU A 26 -6.01 15.16 16.49
CA GLU A 26 -6.18 15.10 17.95
C GLU A 26 -5.12 14.23 18.66
N GLN A 27 -4.34 13.43 17.92
CA GLN A 27 -3.30 12.60 18.51
C GLN A 27 -2.03 13.39 18.76
N ASN A 28 -1.67 13.58 20.03
CA ASN A 28 -0.43 14.25 20.45
C ASN A 28 0.80 13.30 20.49
N CYS A 29 0.76 12.16 19.80
CA CYS A 29 1.82 11.15 19.85
C CYS A 29 2.21 10.63 18.47
N CYS A 30 3.42 10.08 18.36
CA CYS A 30 3.90 9.47 17.12
C CYS A 30 2.98 8.32 16.70
N SER A 31 2.53 8.37 15.45
CA SER A 31 1.52 7.45 14.93
C SER A 31 1.93 6.82 13.60
N ILE A 32 1.48 5.59 13.37
CA ILE A 32 1.66 4.88 12.11
C ILE A 32 0.28 4.55 11.56
N VAL A 33 0.00 5.03 10.35
CA VAL A 33 -1.26 4.85 9.66
C VAL A 33 -1.10 3.80 8.57
N VAL A 34 -1.83 2.71 8.68
CA VAL A 34 -1.86 1.61 7.70
C VAL A 34 -3.05 1.79 6.78
N VAL A 35 -2.81 1.83 5.47
CA VAL A 35 -3.83 2.16 4.45
C VAL A 35 -3.97 1.03 3.44
N SER A 36 -5.22 0.59 3.18
CA SER A 36 -5.50 -0.33 2.09
C SER A 36 -5.76 0.37 0.76
N ALA A 37 -5.78 -0.38 -0.35
CA ALA A 37 -6.19 0.09 -1.66
C ALA A 37 -7.56 0.78 -1.65
N LEU A 38 -7.77 1.69 -2.61
CA LEU A 38 -9.05 2.34 -2.86
C LEU A 38 -10.15 1.32 -3.19
N LYS A 39 -11.41 1.69 -2.96
CA LYS A 39 -12.55 0.83 -3.30
C LYS A 39 -12.52 0.54 -4.80
N GLY A 40 -12.64 -0.75 -5.15
CA GLY A 40 -12.67 -1.20 -6.55
C GLY A 40 -11.31 -1.41 -7.22
N VAL A 41 -10.20 -0.93 -6.65
CA VAL A 41 -8.86 -1.08 -7.25
C VAL A 41 -8.40 -2.54 -7.29
N MET A 42 -8.59 -3.30 -6.20
CA MET A 42 -8.15 -4.71 -6.16
C MET A 42 -8.81 -5.60 -7.23
N PRO A 43 -10.14 -5.50 -7.49
CA PRO A 43 -10.75 -6.14 -8.66
C PRO A 43 -10.12 -5.73 -10.00
N ARG A 44 -9.88 -4.44 -10.22
CA ARG A 44 -9.27 -3.92 -11.46
C ARG A 44 -7.86 -4.47 -11.67
N LEU A 45 -7.01 -4.51 -10.64
CA LEU A 45 -5.67 -5.12 -10.70
C LEU A 45 -5.71 -6.62 -11.06
N ARG A 46 -6.67 -7.37 -10.51
CA ARG A 46 -6.88 -8.78 -10.89
C ARG A 46 -7.33 -8.91 -12.35
N GLN A 47 -8.16 -8.00 -12.82
CA GLN A 47 -8.61 -7.96 -14.21
C GLN A 47 -7.47 -7.62 -15.16
N LEU A 48 -6.63 -6.63 -14.83
CA LEU A 48 -5.42 -6.28 -15.58
C LEU A 48 -4.50 -7.49 -15.76
N TYR A 49 -4.17 -8.18 -14.66
CA TYR A 49 -3.38 -9.40 -14.71
C TYR A 49 -4.02 -10.47 -15.61
N GLY A 50 -5.34 -10.69 -15.47
CA GLY A 50 -6.06 -11.67 -16.29
C GLY A 50 -6.15 -11.31 -17.78
N LEU A 51 -6.26 -10.03 -18.13
CA LEU A 51 -6.26 -9.55 -19.51
C LEU A 51 -4.89 -9.71 -20.14
N SER A 52 -3.86 -9.24 -19.45
CA SER A 52 -2.46 -9.40 -19.86
C SER A 52 -2.12 -10.88 -20.10
N LEU A 53 -2.39 -11.76 -19.14
CA LEU A 53 -2.07 -13.19 -19.23
C LEU A 53 -2.79 -13.89 -20.41
N ARG A 54 -4.07 -13.59 -20.65
CA ARG A 54 -4.87 -14.30 -21.67
C ARG A 54 -4.67 -13.78 -23.08
N ARG A 55 -4.56 -12.47 -23.24
CA ARG A 55 -4.61 -11.81 -24.55
C ARG A 55 -3.25 -11.27 -24.99
N GLY A 56 -2.33 -11.03 -24.05
CA GLY A 56 -1.10 -10.28 -24.29
C GLY A 56 -1.32 -8.78 -24.53
N THR A 57 -2.55 -8.36 -24.82
CA THR A 57 -2.98 -7.00 -25.15
C THR A 57 -4.40 -6.73 -24.65
N GLY A 58 -4.85 -5.48 -24.71
CA GLY A 58 -6.21 -5.08 -24.33
C GLY A 58 -6.38 -4.82 -22.82
N PHE A 59 -5.28 -4.79 -22.06
CA PHE A 59 -5.27 -4.33 -20.67
C PHE A 59 -5.14 -2.80 -20.58
N GLU A 60 -4.76 -2.13 -21.67
CA GLU A 60 -4.47 -0.69 -21.73
C GLU A 60 -5.68 0.17 -21.36
N ASN A 61 -6.88 -0.23 -21.81
CA ASN A 61 -8.11 0.48 -21.43
C ASN A 61 -8.37 0.40 -19.92
N GLU A 62 -8.26 -0.79 -19.34
CA GLU A 62 -8.42 -0.99 -17.90
C GLU A 62 -7.30 -0.31 -17.10
N PHE A 63 -6.10 -0.22 -17.67
CA PHE A 63 -4.95 0.45 -17.05
C PHE A 63 -5.18 1.96 -17.02
N ASN A 64 -5.67 2.54 -18.11
CA ASN A 64 -6.05 3.95 -18.19
C ASN A 64 -7.18 4.28 -17.21
N GLU A 65 -8.17 3.40 -17.07
CA GLU A 65 -9.23 3.54 -16.06
C GLU A 65 -8.66 3.52 -14.63
N LEU A 66 -7.75 2.59 -14.32
CA LEU A 66 -7.08 2.55 -13.01
C LEU A 66 -6.30 3.84 -12.75
N LYS A 67 -5.56 4.34 -13.75
CA LYS A 67 -4.83 5.61 -13.69
C LYS A 67 -5.78 6.77 -13.41
N GLN A 68 -6.86 6.90 -14.18
CA GLN A 68 -7.85 7.97 -14.03
C GLN A 68 -8.49 7.97 -12.63
N VAL A 69 -8.81 6.81 -12.07
CA VAL A 69 -9.34 6.70 -10.69
C VAL A 69 -8.40 7.36 -9.68
N HIS A 70 -7.09 7.17 -9.81
CA HIS A 70 -6.10 7.75 -8.89
C HIS A 70 -5.84 9.23 -9.18
N GLU A 71 -5.76 9.62 -10.45
CA GLU A 71 -5.55 11.02 -10.84
C GLU A 71 -6.72 11.90 -10.41
N GLN A 72 -7.95 11.48 -10.71
CA GLN A 72 -9.16 12.22 -10.37
C GLN A 72 -9.26 12.44 -8.86
N LEU A 73 -9.05 11.38 -8.07
CA LEU A 73 -9.09 11.48 -6.62
C LEU A 73 -7.99 12.40 -6.08
N ALA A 74 -6.80 12.39 -6.68
CA ALA A 74 -5.73 13.30 -6.28
C ALA A 74 -6.08 14.76 -6.60
N TYR A 75 -6.69 15.05 -7.76
CA TYR A 75 -7.17 16.39 -8.10
C TYR A 75 -8.24 16.90 -7.14
N GLU A 76 -9.09 16.02 -6.62
CA GLU A 76 -10.13 16.38 -5.66
C GLU A 76 -9.57 16.66 -4.26
N LEU A 77 -8.47 15.99 -3.88
CA LEU A 77 -7.97 16.00 -2.50
C LEU A 77 -6.71 16.84 -2.27
N LEU A 78 -5.93 17.13 -3.32
CA LEU A 78 -4.64 17.79 -3.24
C LEU A 78 -4.57 19.01 -4.16
N ALA A 79 -3.66 19.94 -3.85
CA ALA A 79 -3.36 21.10 -4.68
C ALA A 79 -1.88 21.50 -4.56
N GLY A 80 -1.41 22.26 -5.56
CA GLY A 80 -0.05 22.80 -5.61
C GLY A 80 1.04 21.72 -5.50
N ARG A 81 2.11 22.02 -4.76
CA ARG A 81 3.30 21.16 -4.64
C ARG A 81 2.99 19.70 -4.28
N LYS A 82 2.04 19.46 -3.39
CA LYS A 82 1.69 18.08 -2.96
C LYS A 82 1.04 17.27 -4.07
N LEU A 83 0.23 17.90 -4.91
CA LEU A 83 -0.38 17.26 -6.08
C LEU A 83 0.72 16.91 -7.10
N ASP A 84 1.66 17.82 -7.33
CA ASP A 84 2.75 17.60 -8.28
C ASP A 84 3.69 16.47 -7.81
N GLU A 85 4.06 16.46 -6.52
CA GLU A 85 4.85 15.37 -5.92
C GLU A 85 4.14 14.02 -6.03
N TYR A 86 2.84 13.96 -5.70
CA TYR A 86 2.06 12.73 -5.83
C TYR A 86 2.00 12.24 -7.28
N LYS A 87 1.82 13.13 -8.26
CA LYS A 87 1.76 12.74 -9.68
C LYS A 87 3.05 12.09 -10.16
N VAL A 88 4.20 12.58 -9.72
CA VAL A 88 5.50 11.98 -10.04
C VAL A 88 5.61 10.57 -9.46
N GLU A 89 5.25 10.40 -8.18
CA GLU A 89 5.25 9.10 -7.51
C GLU A 89 4.25 8.12 -8.14
N LEU A 90 3.03 8.59 -8.44
CA LEU A 90 1.98 7.84 -9.13
C LEU A 90 2.46 7.36 -10.51
N GLN A 91 3.04 8.25 -11.33
CA GLN A 91 3.48 7.88 -12.67
C GLN A 91 4.58 6.83 -12.63
N LYS A 92 5.54 6.94 -11.70
CA LYS A 92 6.58 5.92 -11.50
C LYS A 92 5.97 4.55 -11.17
N GLU A 93 5.04 4.49 -10.22
CA GLU A 93 4.39 3.24 -9.83
C GLU A 93 3.52 2.64 -10.94
N LEU A 94 2.91 3.50 -11.77
CA LEU A 94 2.15 3.11 -12.96
C LEU A 94 3.07 2.58 -14.08
N ASP A 95 4.23 3.18 -14.31
CA ASP A 95 5.19 2.71 -15.32
C ASP A 95 5.70 1.31 -14.96
N ASP A 96 6.05 1.09 -13.69
CA ASP A 96 6.41 -0.23 -13.16
C ASP A 96 5.28 -1.25 -13.36
N LEU A 97 4.04 -0.86 -13.03
CA LEU A 97 2.86 -1.71 -13.20
C LEU A 97 2.62 -2.05 -14.68
N TYR A 98 2.79 -1.08 -15.58
CA TYR A 98 2.65 -1.31 -17.01
C TYR A 98 3.73 -2.27 -17.52
N GLY A 99 4.98 -2.07 -17.10
CA GLY A 99 6.10 -2.93 -17.47
C GLY A 99 5.89 -4.40 -17.08
N ILE A 100 5.45 -4.68 -15.85
CA ILE A 100 5.17 -6.04 -15.42
C ILE A 100 3.95 -6.65 -16.14
N LEU A 101 2.91 -5.86 -16.41
CA LEU A 101 1.76 -6.31 -17.19
C LEU A 101 2.16 -6.65 -18.63
N HIS A 102 3.02 -5.85 -19.26
CA HIS A 102 3.55 -6.15 -20.58
C HIS A 102 4.38 -7.45 -20.56
N HIS A 103 5.24 -7.62 -19.55
CA HIS A 103 6.05 -8.83 -19.41
C HIS A 103 5.20 -10.10 -19.25
N VAL A 104 4.17 -10.06 -18.40
CA VAL A 104 3.19 -11.15 -18.26
C VAL A 104 2.51 -11.46 -19.60
N GLY A 105 2.19 -10.43 -20.39
CA GLY A 105 1.53 -10.58 -21.69
C GLY A 105 2.42 -11.21 -22.76
N VAL A 106 3.73 -10.90 -22.72
CA VAL A 106 4.73 -11.46 -23.64
C VAL A 106 5.03 -12.91 -23.31
N LEU A 107 5.32 -13.23 -22.04
CA LEU A 107 5.66 -14.59 -21.63
C LEU A 107 4.45 -15.53 -21.57
N ARG A 108 3.25 -14.97 -21.35
CA ARG A 108 1.99 -15.72 -21.14
C ARG A 108 2.07 -16.77 -20.04
N GLU A 109 2.95 -16.54 -19.06
CA GLU A 109 3.13 -17.43 -17.93
C GLU A 109 2.38 -16.89 -16.72
N SER A 110 1.61 -17.78 -16.07
CA SER A 110 0.97 -17.44 -14.81
C SER A 110 1.95 -17.64 -13.66
N SER A 111 2.37 -16.55 -13.03
CA SER A 111 3.25 -16.57 -11.87
C SER A 111 2.59 -15.90 -10.67
N HIS A 112 2.54 -16.62 -9.54
CA HIS A 112 2.06 -16.05 -8.29
C HIS A 112 2.90 -14.85 -7.84
N CYS A 113 4.22 -14.87 -8.11
CA CYS A 113 5.11 -13.74 -7.84
C CYS A 113 4.71 -12.48 -8.62
N MET A 114 4.48 -12.61 -9.93
CA MET A 114 4.08 -11.46 -10.76
C MET A 114 2.70 -10.94 -10.36
N LYS A 115 1.77 -11.85 -10.06
CA LYS A 115 0.43 -11.49 -9.58
C LYS A 115 0.50 -10.72 -8.26
N ASP A 116 1.28 -11.19 -7.30
CA ASP A 116 1.43 -10.53 -6.01
C ASP A 116 2.09 -9.15 -6.13
N TYR A 117 3.12 -9.02 -6.98
CA TYR A 117 3.71 -7.72 -7.30
C TYR A 117 2.67 -6.73 -7.85
N ILE A 118 1.83 -7.17 -8.78
CA ILE A 118 0.75 -6.34 -9.35
C ILE A 118 -0.28 -5.95 -8.28
N LEU A 119 -0.68 -6.90 -7.44
CA LEU A 119 -1.69 -6.65 -6.39
C LEU A 119 -1.19 -5.69 -5.31
N ALA A 120 0.10 -5.73 -4.97
CA ALA A 120 0.73 -4.81 -4.01
C ALA A 120 0.59 -3.34 -4.42
N LYS A 121 0.58 -3.03 -5.73
CA LYS A 121 0.47 -1.65 -6.23
C LYS A 121 -0.81 -0.94 -5.75
N GLY A 122 -1.90 -1.67 -5.49
CA GLY A 122 -3.15 -1.05 -5.05
C GLY A 122 -3.02 -0.26 -3.75
N ASP A 123 -2.34 -0.84 -2.77
CA ASP A 123 -2.12 -0.21 -1.46
C ASP A 123 -0.99 0.81 -1.50
N ILE A 124 0.05 0.56 -2.30
CA ILE A 124 1.15 1.52 -2.50
C ILE A 124 0.60 2.84 -3.03
N LEU A 125 -0.19 2.80 -4.10
CA LEU A 125 -0.80 4.00 -4.69
C LEU A 125 -1.71 4.74 -3.70
N ALA A 126 -2.57 3.99 -2.98
CA ALA A 126 -3.49 4.60 -2.01
C ALA A 126 -2.77 5.22 -0.80
N SER A 127 -1.73 4.56 -0.29
CA SER A 127 -0.94 5.04 0.85
C SER A 127 -0.07 6.26 0.50
N LEU A 128 0.48 6.31 -0.73
CA LEU A 128 1.16 7.50 -1.25
C LEU A 128 0.21 8.70 -1.24
N LEU A 129 -0.99 8.56 -1.81
CA LEU A 129 -2.01 9.61 -1.82
C LEU A 129 -2.37 10.05 -0.40
N PHE A 130 -2.63 9.08 0.48
CA PHE A 130 -3.00 9.35 1.86
C PHE A 130 -1.92 10.14 2.62
N SER A 131 -0.64 9.81 2.38
CA SER A 131 0.48 10.53 3.01
C SER A 131 0.47 12.02 2.68
N LYS A 132 0.20 12.39 1.43
CA LYS A 132 0.21 13.79 0.98
C LYS A 132 -0.93 14.62 1.58
N LEU A 133 -1.97 14.01 2.16
CA LEU A 133 -3.05 14.74 2.83
C LEU A 133 -2.61 15.46 4.11
N PHE A 134 -1.41 15.17 4.62
CA PHE A 134 -0.88 15.69 5.88
C PHE A 134 0.51 16.29 5.65
N ASP A 135 0.85 17.40 6.29
CA ASP A 135 2.11 18.13 6.01
C ASP A 135 3.36 17.46 6.57
N GLN A 136 3.23 16.75 7.70
CA GLN A 136 4.34 16.13 8.42
C GLN A 136 4.28 14.60 8.37
N ALA A 137 3.60 14.06 7.36
CA ALA A 137 3.50 12.63 7.16
C ALA A 137 4.66 12.13 6.30
N GLU A 138 5.35 11.10 6.79
CA GLU A 138 6.37 10.39 6.05
C GLU A 138 5.77 9.10 5.48
N TRP A 139 5.91 8.87 4.17
CA TRP A 139 5.52 7.60 3.59
C TRP A 139 6.64 6.58 3.77
N HIS A 140 6.31 5.40 4.28
CA HIS A 140 7.23 4.28 4.45
C HIS A 140 6.71 3.06 3.70
N ASP A 141 7.62 2.36 3.03
CA ASP A 141 7.31 1.14 2.32
C ASP A 141 7.19 -0.03 3.29
N SER A 142 6.02 -0.69 3.33
CA SER A 142 5.84 -1.83 4.22
C SER A 142 6.75 -3.01 3.89
N ARG A 143 7.28 -3.10 2.66
CA ARG A 143 8.28 -4.10 2.27
C ARG A 143 9.60 -3.94 3.03
N ASN A 144 9.85 -2.80 3.67
CA ASN A 144 11.04 -2.64 4.51
C ASN A 144 10.94 -3.46 5.80
N PHE A 145 9.72 -3.73 6.30
CA PHE A 145 9.53 -4.39 7.59
C PHE A 145 8.56 -5.57 7.60
N MET A 146 7.71 -5.76 6.59
CA MET A 146 6.81 -6.93 6.47
C MET A 146 7.54 -8.05 5.72
N LEU A 147 8.17 -8.95 6.48
CA LEU A 147 8.93 -10.09 5.96
C LEU A 147 8.06 -11.36 5.96
N THR A 148 8.17 -12.18 4.91
CA THR A 148 7.38 -13.41 4.76
C THR A 148 8.23 -14.60 4.35
N ASP A 149 7.65 -15.80 4.53
CA ASP A 149 8.19 -17.10 4.14
C ASP A 149 8.37 -17.32 2.62
N GLY A 150 7.93 -16.36 1.80
CA GLY A 150 8.00 -16.45 0.34
C GLY A 150 6.92 -17.30 -0.33
N ASN A 151 5.90 -17.78 0.40
CA ASN A 151 4.80 -18.54 -0.18
C ASN A 151 3.81 -17.63 -0.94
N PHE A 152 4.12 -17.29 -2.19
CA PHE A 152 3.31 -16.38 -3.01
C PHE A 152 1.83 -16.79 -3.10
N GLY A 153 0.94 -15.81 -2.98
CA GLY A 153 -0.52 -15.98 -2.96
C GLY A 153 -1.11 -16.32 -1.59
N ALA A 154 -0.34 -16.92 -0.68
CA ALA A 154 -0.74 -17.21 0.70
C ALA A 154 0.45 -17.15 1.67
N PRO A 155 1.14 -15.98 1.76
CA PRO A 155 2.33 -15.87 2.58
C PRO A 155 2.02 -15.96 4.06
N GLU A 156 2.96 -16.54 4.82
CA GLU A 156 3.01 -16.40 6.27
C GLU A 156 3.99 -15.30 6.66
N VAL A 157 3.59 -14.46 7.63
CA VAL A 157 4.43 -13.37 8.14
C VAL A 157 5.48 -13.96 9.08
N LEU A 158 6.74 -13.61 8.85
CA LEU A 158 7.85 -13.87 9.76
C LEU A 158 7.79 -12.83 10.89
N TRP A 159 7.04 -13.13 11.94
CA TRP A 159 6.64 -12.16 12.97
C TRP A 159 7.81 -11.53 13.71
N GLU A 160 8.79 -12.33 14.13
CA GLU A 160 9.90 -11.83 14.94
C GLU A 160 10.80 -10.90 14.11
N GLU A 161 11.15 -11.33 12.90
CA GLU A 161 11.89 -10.59 11.89
C GLU A 161 11.17 -9.29 11.55
N SER A 162 9.86 -9.36 11.30
CA SER A 162 9.07 -8.20 10.92
C SER A 162 8.96 -7.19 12.05
N CYS A 163 8.79 -7.64 13.30
CA CYS A 163 8.78 -6.76 14.46
C CYS A 163 10.13 -6.09 14.69
N ARG A 164 11.25 -6.82 14.52
CA ARG A 164 12.60 -6.24 14.61
C ARG A 164 12.84 -5.20 13.52
N ALA A 165 12.49 -5.52 12.27
CA ALA A 165 12.62 -4.61 11.13
C ALA A 165 11.74 -3.37 11.30
N ALA A 166 10.51 -3.52 11.79
CA ALA A 166 9.63 -2.39 12.08
C ALA A 166 10.24 -1.45 13.14
N ARG A 167 10.74 -2.00 14.26
CA ARG A 167 11.43 -1.18 15.29
C ARG A 167 12.61 -0.41 14.74
N GLN A 168 13.35 -1.00 13.79
CA GLN A 168 14.46 -0.32 13.13
C GLN A 168 13.97 0.79 12.18
N GLU A 169 13.00 0.49 11.32
CA GLU A 169 12.41 1.42 10.36
C GLU A 169 11.89 2.70 11.04
N PHE A 170 11.19 2.55 12.17
CA PHE A 170 10.54 3.67 12.85
C PHE A 170 11.27 4.19 14.10
N ARG A 171 12.51 3.74 14.37
CA ARG A 171 13.26 4.12 15.60
C ARG A 171 13.36 5.63 15.83
N GLY A 172 13.40 6.42 14.76
CA GLY A 172 13.54 7.88 14.79
C GLY A 172 12.28 8.67 14.45
N LEU A 173 11.12 8.02 14.30
CA LEU A 173 9.88 8.68 13.87
C LEU A 173 9.46 9.76 14.89
N ARG A 174 9.27 11.00 14.44
CA ARG A 174 8.89 12.17 15.27
C ARG A 174 7.49 12.72 14.99
N GLY A 175 6.72 12.05 14.13
CA GLY A 175 5.41 12.51 13.70
C GLY A 175 4.53 11.35 13.25
N MET A 176 4.00 11.46 12.04
CA MET A 176 3.14 10.43 11.46
C MET A 176 3.84 9.70 10.33
N ALA A 177 3.79 8.38 10.35
CA ALA A 177 4.13 7.55 9.20
C ALA A 177 2.86 7.04 8.52
N VAL A 178 2.89 6.91 7.20
CA VAL A 178 1.84 6.25 6.41
C VAL A 178 2.47 5.07 5.66
N VAL A 179 1.85 3.90 5.78
CA VAL A 179 2.35 2.65 5.18
C VAL A 179 1.25 1.94 4.39
N PRO A 180 1.60 1.24 3.29
CA PRO A 180 0.68 0.35 2.61
C PRO A 180 0.36 -0.89 3.48
N GLY A 181 -0.89 -1.35 3.44
CA GLY A 181 -1.37 -2.42 4.30
C GLY A 181 -1.22 -3.84 3.75
N TYR A 182 -1.12 -4.03 2.44
CA TYR A 182 -1.25 -5.34 1.79
C TYR A 182 0.06 -5.90 1.24
N CYS A 183 1.17 -5.16 1.27
CA CYS A 183 2.44 -5.61 0.71
C CYS A 183 3.51 -5.93 1.75
N GLY A 184 4.36 -6.89 1.42
CA GLY A 184 5.58 -7.23 2.14
C GLY A 184 6.63 -7.73 1.16
N LYS A 185 7.70 -8.34 1.68
CA LYS A 185 8.70 -9.00 0.85
C LYS A 185 9.09 -10.37 1.38
N THR A 186 9.53 -11.22 0.46
CA THR A 186 10.20 -12.47 0.78
C THR A 186 11.61 -12.22 1.30
N GLU A 187 12.25 -13.22 1.89
CA GLU A 187 13.66 -13.12 2.30
C GLU A 187 14.60 -12.77 1.13
N ALA A 188 14.28 -13.22 -0.08
CA ALA A 188 15.01 -12.90 -1.32
C ALA A 188 14.71 -11.48 -1.85
N GLY A 189 13.83 -10.72 -1.20
CA GLY A 189 13.52 -9.33 -1.55
C GLY A 189 12.39 -9.16 -2.57
N TYR A 190 11.69 -10.23 -2.97
CA TYR A 190 10.57 -10.11 -3.90
C TYR A 190 9.32 -9.55 -3.21
N THR A 191 8.62 -8.62 -3.87
CA THR A 191 7.33 -8.12 -3.38
C THR A 191 6.30 -9.24 -3.32
N ILE A 192 5.62 -9.35 -2.19
CA ILE A 192 4.55 -10.32 -1.96
C ILE A 192 3.31 -9.64 -1.42
N SER A 193 2.15 -10.22 -1.70
CA SER A 193 0.85 -9.66 -1.34
C SER A 193 0.22 -10.50 -0.23
N MET A 194 -0.20 -9.85 0.87
CA MET A 194 -0.62 -10.52 2.11
C MET A 194 -2.08 -11.00 2.11
N GLY A 195 -2.72 -11.04 0.95
CA GLY A 195 -4.10 -11.51 0.86
C GLY A 195 -5.10 -10.62 1.63
N ARG A 196 -6.38 -11.00 1.64
CA ARG A 196 -7.49 -10.16 2.15
C ARG A 196 -7.30 -9.61 3.56
N VAL A 197 -6.47 -10.24 4.37
CA VAL A 197 -6.19 -9.86 5.76
C VAL A 197 -5.00 -8.92 5.93
N GLY A 198 -4.29 -8.57 4.84
CA GLY A 198 -3.06 -7.77 4.86
C GLY A 198 -3.15 -6.51 5.72
N LEU A 199 -4.18 -5.68 5.54
CA LEU A 199 -4.37 -4.45 6.34
C LEU A 199 -4.32 -4.71 7.86
N SER A 200 -4.97 -5.79 8.31
CA SER A 200 -4.99 -6.17 9.73
C SER A 200 -3.67 -6.81 10.17
N LEU A 201 -3.03 -7.61 9.31
CA LEU A 201 -1.73 -8.22 9.62
C LEU A 201 -0.64 -7.18 9.78
N THR A 202 -0.53 -6.22 8.86
CA THR A 202 0.45 -5.12 8.93
C THR A 202 0.24 -4.29 10.19
N ALA A 203 -1.01 -3.94 10.51
CA ALA A 203 -1.31 -3.24 11.75
C ALA A 203 -0.92 -4.06 12.99
N ALA A 204 -1.22 -5.36 13.01
CA ALA A 204 -0.88 -6.25 14.12
C ALA A 204 0.64 -6.40 14.32
N VAL A 205 1.43 -6.48 13.25
CA VAL A 205 2.90 -6.49 13.34
C VAL A 205 3.42 -5.19 13.94
N LEU A 206 2.93 -4.05 13.48
CA LEU A 206 3.32 -2.74 14.02
C LEU A 206 2.91 -2.59 15.48
N GLU A 207 1.70 -3.04 15.84
CA GLU A 207 1.24 -3.07 17.23
C GLU A 207 2.14 -3.98 18.07
N ALA A 208 2.46 -5.20 17.64
CA ALA A 208 3.37 -6.09 18.36
C ALA A 208 4.80 -5.52 18.47
N ALA A 209 5.26 -4.78 17.47
CA ALA A 209 6.56 -4.13 17.48
C ALA A 209 6.64 -3.00 18.52
N PHE A 210 5.57 -2.23 18.71
CA PHE A 210 5.56 -0.99 19.50
C PHE A 210 4.63 -0.98 20.70
N GLN A 211 3.93 -2.07 20.97
CA GLN A 211 3.24 -2.26 22.24
C GLN A 211 4.28 -2.29 23.36
N GLN A 212 4.09 -1.40 24.33
CA GLN A 212 4.67 -1.58 25.65
C GLN A 212 4.02 -2.83 26.23
N VAL A 213 4.79 -3.89 26.45
CA VAL A 213 4.37 -4.96 27.35
C VAL A 213 4.19 -4.31 28.73
N LYS A 214 2.96 -3.91 29.07
CA LYS A 214 2.60 -3.69 30.47
C LYS A 214 2.42 -5.08 31.08
N VAL A 215 3.50 -5.63 31.62
CA VAL A 215 3.36 -6.69 32.62
C VAL A 215 2.69 -6.02 33.82
N ALA A 216 1.46 -6.43 34.11
CA ALA A 216 0.78 -6.09 35.36
C ALA A 216 1.37 -6.92 36.51
#